data_AF-A0A2M7ELA5-F1
#
_entry.id   AF-A0A2M7ELA5-F1
#
_cell.length_a   1.000
_cell.length_b   1.000
_cell.length_c   1.000
_cell.angle_alpha   90.00
_cell.angle_beta   90.00
_cell.angle_gamma   90.00
#
_symmetry.space_group_name_H-M   'P 1'
#
loop_
_entity.id
_entity.type
_entity.pdbx_description
1 polymer ?
#
loop_
_entity_poly.entity_id
_entity_poly.type
_entity_poly.pdbx_seq_one_letter_code
_entity_poly.pdbx_strand_id
1 'polypeptide(L)' 'MRSILNKADRATLFRDRLTTAMAETGLSRAALSRATGVDRSTISQLLARDETRMPGAHLVAACAEAL' A
#
# COMPACT_ATOMS: atom_id res chain seq x y z
N MET A 1 17.72 -13.29 -16.79
CA MET A 1 18.17 -12.50 -15.63
C MET A 1 16.99 -11.70 -15.10
N ARG A 2 16.64 -11.85 -13.82
CA ARG A 2 15.56 -11.05 -13.20
C ARG A 2 16.18 -9.72 -12.77
N SER A 3 15.84 -8.64 -13.46
CA SER A 3 16.25 -7.29 -13.05
C SER A 3 15.71 -7.02 -11.65
N ILE A 4 16.57 -6.59 -10.73
CA ILE A 4 16.13 -6.15 -9.40
C ILE A 4 15.41 -4.82 -9.60
N LEU A 5 14.09 -4.81 -9.37
CA LEU A 5 13.28 -3.59 -9.38
C LEU A 5 13.91 -2.53 -8.48
N ASN A 6 13.96 -1.28 -8.93
CA ASN A 6 14.46 -0.20 -8.08
C ASN A 6 13.44 0.09 -6.95
N LYS A 7 13.82 0.88 -5.94
CA LYS A 7 12.95 1.16 -4.79
C LYS A 7 11.64 1.87 -5.21
N ALA A 8 11.70 2.77 -6.19
CA ALA A 8 10.55 3.53 -6.66
C ALA A 8 9.58 2.66 -7.48
N ASP A 9 10.11 1.75 -8.32
CA ASP A 9 9.30 0.79 -9.07
C ASP A 9 8.56 -0.14 -8.11
N ARG A 10 9.22 -0.58 -7.03
CA ARG A 10 8.57 -1.40 -6.00
C ARG A 10 7.47 -0.66 -5.27
N ALA A 11 7.70 0.61 -4.90
CA ALA A 11 6.67 1.43 -4.26
C ALA A 11 5.45 1.61 -5.18
N THR A 12 5.69 1.87 -6.46
CA THR A 12 4.63 2.00 -7.47
C THR A 12 3.86 0.70 -7.64
N LEU A 13 4.56 -0.43 -7.85
CA LEU A 13 3.92 -1.75 -7.98
C LEU A 13 3.11 -2.12 -6.73
N PHE A 14 3.63 -1.83 -5.54
CA PHE A 14 2.93 -2.08 -4.29
C PHE A 14 1.63 -1.25 -4.21
N ARG A 15 1.69 0.04 -4.51
CA ARG A 15 0.53 0.92 -4.50
C ARG A 15 -0.54 0.49 -5.49
N ASP A 16 -0.14 0.11 -6.70
CA ASP A 16 -1.06 -0.34 -7.73
C ASP A 16 -1.79 -1.61 -7.28
N ARG A 17 -1.05 -2.60 -6.78
CA ARG A 17 -1.63 -3.84 -6.23
C ARG A 17 -2.54 -3.59 -5.04
N LEU A 18 -2.12 -2.72 -4.13
CA LEU A 18 -2.91 -2.36 -2.95
C LEU A 18 -4.23 -1.70 -3.37
N THR A 19 -4.18 -0.78 -4.33
CA THR A 19 -5.37 -0.10 -4.87
C THR A 19 -6.31 -1.09 -5.56
N THR A 20 -5.77 -2.03 -6.34
CA THR A 20 -6.55 -3.09 -6.96
C THR A 20 -7.22 -3.99 -5.93
N ALA A 21 -6.48 -4.49 -4.93
CA ALA A 21 -7.02 -5.35 -3.88
C ALA A 21 -8.11 -4.64 -3.06
N MET A 22 -7.94 -3.36 -2.75
CA MET A 22 -8.97 -2.54 -2.11
C MET A 22 -10.24 -2.42 -2.97
N ALA A 23 -10.10 -2.30 -4.29
CA ALA A 23 -11.23 -2.25 -5.20
C ALA A 23 -11.96 -3.61 -5.28
N GLU A 24 -11.22 -4.71 -5.34
CA GLU A 24 -11.77 -6.08 -5.39
C GLU A 24 -12.52 -6.46 -4.11
N THR A 25 -12.03 -6.01 -2.96
CA THR A 25 -12.63 -6.27 -1.63
C THR A 25 -13.69 -5.23 -1.23
N GLY A 26 -13.83 -4.13 -1.98
CA GLY A 26 -14.67 -2.99 -1.61
C GLY A 26 -14.17 -2.22 -0.38
N LEU A 27 -12.90 -2.41 0.02
CA LEU A 27 -12.33 -1.79 1.21
C LEU A 27 -12.01 -0.31 0.97
N SER A 28 -12.63 0.58 1.74
CA SER A 28 -12.30 2.01 1.70
C SER A 28 -10.96 2.31 2.40
N ARG A 29 -10.34 3.45 2.09
CA ARG A 29 -9.11 3.92 2.78
C ARG A 29 -9.30 4.06 4.29
N ALA A 30 -10.49 4.47 4.74
CA ALA A 30 -10.80 4.58 6.15
C ALA A 30 -10.97 3.21 6.82
N ALA A 31 -11.51 2.23 6.09
CA ALA A 31 -11.59 0.85 6.56
C ALA A 31 -10.19 0.21 6.66
N LEU A 32 -9.32 0.42 5.65
CA LEU A 32 -7.94 -0.06 5.68
C LEU A 32 -7.15 0.55 6.85
N SER A 33 -7.30 1.85 7.10
CA SER A 33 -6.69 2.53 8.25
C SER A 33 -7.08 1.87 9.59
N ARG A 34 -8.36 1.54 9.76
CA ARG A 34 -8.83 0.83 10.97
C ARG A 34 -8.30 -0.60 11.04
N ALA A 35 -8.31 -1.33 9.93
CA ALA A 35 -7.85 -2.73 9.88
C ALA A 35 -6.33 -2.86 10.14
N THR A 36 -5.55 -1.90 9.65
CA THR A 36 -4.08 -1.90 9.81
C THR A 36 -3.62 -1.21 11.10
N GLY A 37 -4.51 -0.52 11.82
CA GLY A 37 -4.15 0.30 12.97
C GLY A 37 -3.27 1.52 12.62
N VAL A 38 -3.23 1.92 11.35
CA VAL A 38 -2.40 3.02 10.84
C VAL A 38 -3.25 4.23 10.52
N ASP A 39 -2.72 5.43 10.81
CA ASP A 39 -3.45 6.68 10.58
C ASP A 39 -3.90 6.86 9.11
N ARG A 40 -5.07 7.46 8.94
CA ARG A 40 -5.67 7.67 7.61
C ARG A 40 -4.79 8.55 6.71
N SER A 41 -4.06 9.52 7.27
CA SER A 41 -3.13 10.36 6.50
C SER A 41 -1.97 9.52 5.94
N THR A 42 -1.45 8.56 6.71
CA THR A 42 -0.42 7.61 6.25
C THR A 42 -0.93 6.72 5.13
N ILE A 43 -2.14 6.16 5.25
CA ILE A 43 -2.78 5.39 4.16
C ILE A 43 -3.01 6.27 2.93
N SER A 44 -3.39 7.53 3.12
CA SER A 44 -3.62 8.47 2.02
C SER A 44 -2.32 8.85 1.30
N GLN A 45 -1.23 9.07 2.04
CA GLN A 45 0.11 9.31 1.50
C GLN A 45 0.62 8.09 0.76
N LEU A 46 0.47 6.89 1.33
CA LEU A 46 0.85 5.63 0.69
C LEU A 46 0.19 5.44 -0.68
N LEU A 47 -1.09 5.81 -0.79
CA LEU A 47 -1.89 5.73 -2.01
C LEU A 47 -1.75 6.96 -2.92
N ALA A 48 -0.96 7.96 -2.54
CA ALA A 48 -0.70 9.12 -3.39
C ALA A 48 0.21 8.74 -4.56
N ARG A 49 -0.10 9.25 -5.76
CA ARG A 49 0.61 8.91 -7.00
C ARG A 49 2.10 9.30 -6.96
N ASP A 50 2.43 10.36 -6.23
CA ASP A 50 3.79 10.91 -6.18
C ASP A 50 4.64 10.36 -5.02
N GLU A 51 4.09 9.46 -4.20
CA GLU A 51 4.82 8.88 -3.07
C GLU A 51 5.78 7.78 -3.55
N THR A 52 7.07 8.10 -3.62
CA THR A 52 8.11 7.18 -4.11
C THR A 52 8.73 6.33 -3.01
N ARG A 53 8.43 6.62 -1.74
CA ARG A 53 8.96 5.89 -0.60
C ARG A 53 8.17 4.60 -0.40
N MET A 54 8.91 3.49 -0.42
CA MET A 54 8.39 2.19 -0.03
C MET A 54 7.98 2.24 1.46
N PRO A 55 6.76 1.80 1.83
CA PRO A 55 6.40 1.67 3.23
C PRO A 55 7.28 0.66 3.97
N GLY A 56 7.37 0.82 5.29
CA GLY A 56 8.03 -0.16 6.15
C GLY A 56 7.35 -1.53 6.08
N ALA A 57 8.12 -2.59 6.34
CA ALA A 57 7.64 -3.98 6.26
C ALA A 57 6.41 -4.25 7.13
N HIS A 58 6.31 -3.59 8.29
CA HIS A 58 5.14 -3.68 9.17
C HIS A 58 3.85 -3.26 8.47
N LEU A 59 3.85 -2.12 7.77
CA LEU A 59 2.65 -1.63 7.05
C LEU A 59 2.34 -2.52 5.84
N VAL A 60 3.36 -3.04 5.15
CA VAL A 60 3.15 -4.02 4.07
C VAL A 60 2.46 -5.27 4.58
N ALA A 61 2.92 -5.83 5.70
CA ALA A 61 2.34 -7.01 6.31
C ALA A 61 0.90 -6.74 6.79
N ALA A 62 0.66 -5.62 7.47
CA ALA A 62 -0.67 -5.25 7.93
C ALA A 62 -1.67 -5.09 6.77
N CYS A 63 -1.26 -4.47 5.66
CA CYS A 63 -2.12 -4.38 4.48
C CYS A 63 -2.42 -5.75 3.86
N ALA A 64 -1.45 -6.68 3.87
CA ALA A 64 -1.63 -8.03 3.34
C ALA A 64 -2.51 -8.92 4.23
N GLU A 65 -2.59 -8.64 5.53
CA GLU A 65 -3.52 -9.31 6.45
C GLU A 65 -4.95 -8.75 6.33
N ALA A 66 -5.08 -7.46 6.01
CA ALA A 66 -6.35 -6.74 5.96
C ALA A 66 -7.14 -6.91 4.64
N LEU A 67 -6.54 -7.45 3.58
CA LEU A 67 -7.07 -7.55 2.22
C LEU A 67 -6.97 -8.99 1.71
#